data_AF-A0A4R1QCV1-F1
#
_entry.id   AF-A0A4R1QCV1-F1
#
_cell.length_a   1.000
_cell.length_b   1.000
_cell.length_c   1.000
_cell.angle_alpha   90.00
_cell.angle_beta   90.00
_cell.angle_gamma   90.00
#
_symmetry.space_group_name_H-M   'P 1'
#
loop_
_entity.id
_entity.type
_entity.pdbx_description
1 polymer ?
#
loop_
_entity_poly.entity_id
_entity_poly.type
_entity_poly.pdbx_seq_one_letter_code
_entity_poly.pdbx_strand_id
1 'polypeptide(L)'
;MEKRNIYGGQAVIEGVMFAGQKHYVTAIRRKDHSIEYFSVPRKTNETLSLLKKIPFVRGIVAILEASANGSKHLQFSSERYDVDPSEDEAVAQEQPSKLTMVLGVATVGILSFLFGKFIFTLVPVFLAELARPLFPSDFAQVLVEGFFKLLLLLAYIYFISLTPLVKRLFQYHGAEHKVINAFENGLPLTVENVQRQSRLHYRCGSSFILFTVIIGVFVYMLVPTEPLWLRIVNRLALIPIVLGISFEVLQWTNKLRNVPVLRFLGYPGLWLQLLTTKEPTNDQVEVAIASFQRLLELETEANEQQEEVV
;
A
#
# COMPACT_ATOMS: atom_id res chain seq x y z
N MET A 1 -22.99 14.46 13.99
CA MET A 1 -22.22 13.21 13.92
C MET A 1 -20.77 13.60 14.00
N GLU A 2 -20.13 13.34 15.14
CA GLU A 2 -18.73 13.70 15.37
C GLU A 2 -17.86 13.17 14.23
N LYS A 3 -17.00 14.02 13.67
CA LYS A 3 -16.17 13.67 12.52
C LYS A 3 -15.06 12.74 13.00
N ARG A 4 -15.35 11.44 13.11
CA ARG A 4 -14.38 10.42 13.51
C ARG A 4 -13.10 10.57 12.69
N ASN A 5 -11.97 10.64 13.39
CA ASN A 5 -10.65 10.71 12.78
C ASN A 5 -10.44 9.50 11.87
N ILE A 6 -9.99 9.75 10.64
CA ILE A 6 -9.69 8.70 9.67
C ILE A 6 -8.25 8.27 9.88
N TYR A 7 -8.08 7.03 10.32
CA TYR A 7 -6.78 6.39 10.44
C TYR A 7 -6.53 5.48 9.24
N GLY A 8 -5.26 5.34 8.88
CA GLY A 8 -4.79 4.35 7.92
C GLY A 8 -3.55 3.67 8.45
N GLY A 9 -3.05 2.68 7.73
CA GLY A 9 -1.83 2.00 8.10
C GLY A 9 -1.09 1.39 6.92
N GLN A 10 0.04 0.79 7.25
CA GLN A 10 0.90 0.04 6.35
C GLN A 10 1.60 -1.06 7.15
N ALA A 11 1.56 -2.30 6.67
CA ALA A 11 2.38 -3.36 7.22
C ALA A 11 3.87 -3.13 6.93
N VAL A 12 4.71 -3.43 7.92
CA VAL A 12 6.17 -3.44 7.80
C VAL A 12 6.70 -4.81 8.22
N ILE A 13 7.99 -5.06 8.05
CA ILE A 13 8.59 -6.34 8.47
C ILE A 13 8.48 -6.43 10.01
N GLU A 14 7.92 -7.53 10.50
CA GLU A 14 7.65 -7.74 11.93
C GLU A 14 6.80 -6.66 12.62
N GLY A 15 5.96 -5.91 11.88
CA GLY A 15 5.19 -4.87 12.53
C GLY A 15 4.14 -4.17 11.67
N VAL A 16 3.55 -3.13 12.26
CA VAL A 16 2.55 -2.29 11.61
C VAL A 16 2.87 -0.83 11.87
N MET A 17 2.72 -0.01 10.83
CA MET A 17 2.69 1.43 10.92
C MET A 17 1.24 1.91 10.84
N PHE A 18 0.84 2.81 11.72
CA PHE A 18 -0.41 3.56 11.63
C PHE A 18 -0.15 5.05 11.43
N ALA A 19 -1.06 5.68 10.69
CA ALA A 19 -1.05 7.09 10.36
C ALA A 19 -2.29 7.79 10.94
N GLY A 20 -2.05 8.77 11.80
CA GLY A 20 -3.05 9.68 12.36
C GLY A 20 -3.09 11.02 11.64
N GLN A 21 -3.65 12.05 12.30
CA GLN A 21 -3.71 13.39 11.73
C GLN A 21 -2.39 14.14 11.91
N LYS A 22 -1.73 13.92 13.05
CA LYS A 22 -0.53 14.62 13.50
C LYS A 22 0.69 13.72 13.60
N HIS A 23 0.53 12.41 13.69
CA HIS A 23 1.63 11.47 13.87
C HIS A 23 1.55 10.23 12.98
N TYR A 24 2.72 9.64 12.73
CA TYR A 24 2.89 8.27 12.27
C TYR A 24 3.56 7.48 13.40
N VAL A 25 3.08 6.28 13.68
CA VAL A 25 3.68 5.38 14.67
C VAL A 25 3.85 4.01 14.05
N THR A 26 5.02 3.41 14.24
CA THR A 26 5.29 2.01 13.93
C THR A 26 5.65 1.28 15.19
N ALA A 27 5.12 0.08 15.36
CA ALA A 27 5.64 -0.87 16.33
C ALA A 27 6.13 -2.11 15.59
N ILE A 28 7.29 -2.63 16.00
CA ILE A 28 7.85 -3.89 15.50
C ILE A 28 8.11 -4.85 16.65
N ARG A 29 8.02 -6.16 16.35
CA ARG A 29 8.53 -7.21 17.23
C ARG A 29 10.02 -7.41 16.95
N ARG A 30 10.82 -7.30 18.00
CA ARG A 30 12.26 -7.57 17.98
C ARG A 30 12.58 -9.05 18.15
N LYS A 31 13.84 -9.42 17.91
CA LYS A 31 14.36 -10.78 18.05
C LYS A 31 14.18 -11.37 19.45
N ASP A 32 14.30 -10.55 20.49
CA ASP A 32 14.08 -10.90 21.90
C ASP A 32 12.59 -10.88 22.31
N HIS A 33 11.70 -10.69 21.35
CA HIS A 33 10.26 -10.52 21.51
C HIS A 33 9.82 -9.20 22.19
N SER A 34 10.71 -8.24 22.41
CA SER A 34 10.30 -6.89 22.83
C SER A 34 9.58 -6.14 21.70
N ILE A 35 8.83 -5.09 22.06
CA ILE A 35 8.18 -4.20 21.09
C ILE A 35 8.94 -2.87 21.06
N GLU A 36 9.46 -2.51 19.90
CA GLU A 36 10.12 -1.22 19.67
C GLU A 36 9.21 -0.29 18.87
N TYR A 37 9.21 0.99 19.23
CA TYR A 37 8.38 2.01 18.60
C TYR A 37 9.21 3.00 17.79
N PHE A 38 8.68 3.42 16.66
CA PHE A 38 9.21 4.52 15.86
C PHE A 38 8.08 5.50 15.51
N SER A 39 8.14 6.70 16.10
CA SER A 39 7.14 7.75 15.93
C SER A 39 7.72 8.95 15.19
N VAL A 40 6.97 9.48 14.21
CA VAL A 40 7.36 10.66 13.42
C VAL A 40 6.17 11.62 13.33
N PRO A 41 6.35 12.92 13.59
CA PRO A 41 5.28 13.89 13.36
C PRO A 41 4.96 14.00 11.86
N ARG A 42 3.67 14.09 11.56
CA ARG A 42 3.13 14.24 10.22
C ARG A 42 3.29 15.70 9.78
N LYS A 43 4.31 15.92 8.95
CA LYS A 43 4.53 17.23 8.33
C LYS A 43 3.52 17.46 7.21
N THR A 44 2.74 18.54 7.31
CA THR A 44 1.90 19.02 6.22
C THR A 44 2.70 19.93 5.30
N ASN A 45 2.83 19.56 4.03
CA ASN A 45 3.36 20.45 3.01
C ASN A 45 2.21 21.16 2.30
N GLU A 46 2.19 22.49 2.34
CA GLU A 46 1.10 23.31 1.77
C GLU A 46 0.90 23.05 0.27
N THR A 47 1.98 22.99 -0.50
CA THR A 47 1.93 22.72 -1.94
C THR A 47 1.32 21.34 -2.24
N LEU A 48 1.75 20.30 -1.53
CA LEU A 48 1.17 18.95 -1.68
C LEU A 48 -0.30 18.93 -1.24
N SER A 49 -0.66 19.70 -0.20
CA SER A 49 -2.04 19.80 0.26
C SER A 49 -2.97 20.44 -0.78
N LEU A 50 -2.47 21.42 -1.55
CA LEU A 50 -3.20 22.05 -2.64
C LEU A 50 -3.37 21.07 -3.81
N LEU A 51 -2.30 20.38 -4.22
CA LEU A 51 -2.37 19.41 -5.32
C LEU A 51 -3.29 18.23 -5.00
N LYS A 52 -3.42 17.83 -3.73
CA LYS A 52 -4.38 16.80 -3.28
C LYS A 52 -5.86 17.20 -3.41
N LYS A 53 -6.16 18.47 -3.68
CA LYS A 53 -7.53 18.94 -3.93
C LYS A 53 -7.94 18.78 -5.40
N ILE A 54 -6.97 18.62 -6.32
CA ILE A 54 -7.23 18.52 -7.75
C ILE A 54 -7.54 17.05 -8.11
N PRO A 55 -8.73 16.73 -8.64
CA PRO A 55 -9.04 15.37 -9.12
C PRO A 55 -8.03 14.88 -10.14
N PHE A 56 -7.80 13.56 -10.20
CA PHE A 56 -6.79 12.88 -11.05
C PHE A 56 -5.32 13.17 -10.72
N VAL A 57 -4.99 14.37 -10.19
CA VAL A 57 -3.64 14.71 -9.71
C VAL A 57 -3.44 14.24 -8.28
N ARG A 58 -4.47 14.36 -7.43
CA ARG A 58 -4.40 14.02 -6.00
C ARG A 58 -3.96 12.59 -5.73
N GLY A 59 -4.29 11.65 -6.61
CA GLY A 59 -3.89 10.26 -6.47
C GLY A 59 -2.39 10.05 -6.60
N ILE A 60 -1.78 10.66 -7.61
CA ILE A 60 -0.33 10.61 -7.82
C ILE A 60 0.39 11.22 -6.61
N VAL A 61 -0.07 12.40 -6.15
CA VAL A 61 0.50 13.08 -4.99
C VAL A 61 0.36 12.25 -3.71
N ALA A 62 -0.82 11.65 -3.49
CA ALA A 62 -1.07 10.79 -2.33
C ALA A 62 -0.18 9.56 -2.33
N ILE A 63 0.04 8.93 -3.49
CA ILE A 63 0.93 7.77 -3.63
C ILE A 63 2.38 8.16 -3.36
N LEU A 64 2.85 9.28 -3.92
CA LEU A 64 4.22 9.76 -3.70
C LEU A 64 4.47 10.06 -2.22
N GLU A 65 3.53 10.73 -1.55
CA GLU A 65 3.66 11.05 -0.13
C GLU A 65 3.56 9.81 0.76
N ALA A 66 2.63 8.88 0.45
CA ALA A 66 2.51 7.62 1.16
C ALA A 66 3.78 6.78 1.01
N SER A 67 4.33 6.66 -0.20
CA SER A 67 5.59 5.96 -0.46
C SER A 67 6.76 6.62 0.28
N ALA A 68 6.90 7.95 0.21
CA ALA A 68 8.01 8.65 0.87
C ALA A 68 7.98 8.50 2.40
N ASN A 69 6.79 8.58 3.01
CA ASN A 69 6.65 8.39 4.44
C ASN A 69 6.80 6.91 4.82
N GLY A 70 6.14 6.00 4.09
CA GLY A 70 6.21 4.56 4.30
C GLY A 70 7.63 4.00 4.21
N SER A 71 8.48 4.53 3.33
CA SER A 71 9.88 4.11 3.22
C SER A 71 10.68 4.30 4.51
N LYS A 72 10.43 5.35 5.28
CA LYS A 72 11.14 5.57 6.57
C LYS A 72 10.80 4.50 7.59
N HIS A 73 9.52 4.14 7.67
CA HIS A 73 9.03 3.13 8.59
C HIS A 73 9.44 1.72 8.16
N LEU A 74 9.48 1.44 6.85
CA LEU A 74 10.04 0.21 6.31
C LEU A 74 11.54 0.09 6.58
N GLN A 75 12.29 1.18 6.42
CA GLN A 75 13.71 1.22 6.72
C GLN A 75 13.98 0.93 8.19
N PHE A 76 13.29 1.63 9.10
CA PHE A 76 13.34 1.36 10.54
C PHE A 76 13.10 -0.12 10.84
N SER A 77 11.99 -0.66 10.35
CA SER A 77 11.63 -2.07 10.55
C SER A 77 12.69 -3.03 10.00
N SER A 78 13.19 -2.80 8.79
CA SER A 78 14.18 -3.67 8.14
C SER A 78 15.53 -3.68 8.85
N GLU A 79 15.95 -2.54 9.41
CA GLU A 79 17.24 -2.39 10.11
C GLU A 79 17.19 -2.94 11.55
N ARG A 80 16.01 -3.13 12.11
CA ARG A 80 15.83 -3.34 13.56
C ARG A 80 15.23 -4.70 13.90
N TYR A 81 14.39 -5.28 13.04
CA TYR A 81 13.63 -6.49 13.39
C TYR A 81 14.49 -7.71 13.78
N ASP A 82 15.61 -7.94 13.08
CA ASP A 82 16.47 -9.12 13.28
C ASP A 82 17.70 -8.84 14.15
N VAL A 83 17.76 -7.65 14.76
CA VAL A 83 18.86 -7.24 15.65
C VAL A 83 18.45 -7.53 17.09
N ASP A 84 19.37 -8.08 17.89
CA ASP A 84 19.17 -8.19 19.33
C ASP A 84 19.33 -6.81 19.98
N PRO A 85 18.41 -6.35 20.85
CA PRO A 85 18.54 -5.04 21.50
C PRO A 85 19.88 -4.80 22.22
N SER A 86 20.56 -5.86 22.68
CA SER A 86 21.89 -5.77 23.29
C SER A 86 23.02 -5.41 22.32
N GLU A 87 22.79 -5.55 21.00
CA GLU A 87 23.76 -5.28 19.94
C GLU A 87 23.55 -3.91 19.26
N ASP A 88 22.60 -3.11 19.75
CA ASP A 88 22.20 -1.83 19.14
C ASP A 88 23.37 -0.85 18.99
N GLU A 89 24.25 -0.78 19.99
CA GLU A 89 25.43 0.10 19.96
C GLU A 89 26.46 -0.33 18.90
N ALA A 90 26.62 -1.64 18.68
CA ALA A 90 27.55 -2.17 17.69
C ALA A 90 27.06 -1.91 16.26
N VAL A 91 25.77 -2.16 16.01
CA VAL A 91 25.14 -1.91 14.69
C VAL A 91 25.13 -0.41 14.35
N ALA A 92 24.98 0.47 15.33
CA ALA A 92 25.04 1.92 15.12
C ALA A 92 26.44 2.39 14.65
N GLN A 93 27.52 1.71 15.06
CA GLN A 93 28.89 2.05 14.69
C GLN A 93 29.30 1.53 13.31
N GLU A 94 28.70 0.43 12.84
CA GLU A 94 28.99 -0.18 11.53
C GLU A 94 28.17 0.44 10.38
N GLN A 95 27.28 1.39 10.65
CA GLN A 95 26.44 1.95 9.59
C GLN A 95 27.27 2.64 8.51
N PRO A 96 27.10 2.27 7.23
CA PRO A 96 27.81 2.92 6.14
C PRO A 96 27.46 4.41 6.09
N SER A 97 28.37 5.22 5.53
CA SER A 97 28.12 6.65 5.35
C SER A 97 26.73 6.90 4.74
N LYS A 98 26.02 7.91 5.27
CA LYS A 98 24.67 8.31 4.80
C LYS A 98 24.60 8.43 3.28
N LEU A 99 25.68 8.89 2.64
CA LEU A 99 25.77 9.01 1.19
C LEU A 99 25.78 7.64 0.49
N THR A 100 26.56 6.67 0.98
CA THR A 100 26.63 5.31 0.45
C THR A 100 25.30 4.58 0.60
N MET A 101 24.64 4.74 1.75
CA MET A 101 23.33 4.16 1.99
C MET A 101 22.25 4.75 1.07
N VAL A 102 22.20 6.08 0.96
CA VAL A 102 21.23 6.77 0.08
C VAL A 102 21.45 6.41 -1.38
N LEU A 103 22.70 6.43 -1.87
CA LEU A 103 23.01 6.06 -3.25
C LEU A 103 22.72 4.58 -3.53
N GLY A 104 23.07 3.68 -2.61
CA GLY A 104 22.80 2.25 -2.74
C GLY A 104 21.31 1.94 -2.81
N VAL A 105 20.54 2.43 -1.82
CA VAL A 105 19.08 2.21 -1.76
C VAL A 105 18.37 2.88 -2.94
N ALA A 106 18.75 4.10 -3.31
CA ALA A 106 18.16 4.77 -4.47
C ALA A 106 18.45 4.02 -5.77
N THR A 107 19.68 3.54 -5.96
CA THR A 107 20.07 2.78 -7.16
C THR A 107 19.30 1.47 -7.25
N VAL A 108 19.30 0.67 -6.19
CA VAL A 108 18.56 -0.60 -6.15
C VAL A 108 17.07 -0.38 -6.30
N GLY A 109 16.51 0.66 -5.66
CA GLY A 109 15.10 1.02 -5.76
C GLY A 109 14.70 1.43 -7.17
N ILE A 110 15.49 2.29 -7.83
CA ILE A 110 15.25 2.73 -9.21
C ILE A 110 15.37 1.54 -10.17
N LEU A 111 16.42 0.72 -10.04
CA LEU A 111 16.61 -0.46 -10.90
C LEU A 111 15.46 -1.45 -10.72
N SER A 112 15.04 -1.72 -9.48
CA SER A 112 13.91 -2.61 -9.18
C SER A 112 12.59 -2.06 -9.73
N PHE A 113 12.36 -0.75 -9.61
CA PHE A 113 11.18 -0.09 -10.16
C PHE A 113 11.15 -0.15 -11.69
N LEU A 114 12.27 0.19 -12.34
CA LEU A 114 12.38 0.14 -13.81
C LEU A 114 12.22 -1.29 -14.33
N PHE A 115 12.87 -2.26 -13.70
CA PHE A 115 12.77 -3.67 -14.06
C PHE A 115 11.35 -4.21 -13.85
N GLY A 116 10.75 -3.95 -12.69
CA GLY A 116 9.36 -4.32 -12.40
C GLY A 116 8.41 -3.69 -13.40
N LYS A 117 8.54 -2.38 -13.66
CA LYS A 117 7.68 -1.69 -14.62
C LYS A 117 7.86 -2.22 -16.03
N PHE A 118 9.08 -2.53 -16.43
CA PHE A 118 9.39 -3.13 -17.73
C PHE A 118 8.68 -4.48 -17.87
N ILE A 119 8.83 -5.40 -16.90
CA ILE A 119 8.17 -6.71 -16.91
C ILE A 119 6.66 -6.56 -16.97
N PHE A 120 6.06 -5.82 -16.05
CA PHE A 120 4.60 -5.69 -15.94
C PHE A 120 3.94 -4.92 -17.08
N THR A 121 4.72 -4.26 -17.92
CA THR A 121 4.21 -3.55 -19.11
C THR A 121 4.48 -4.32 -20.37
N LEU A 122 5.71 -4.78 -20.56
CA LEU A 122 6.11 -5.37 -21.83
C LEU A 122 5.71 -6.83 -21.95
N VAL A 123 5.78 -7.63 -20.87
CA VAL A 123 5.41 -9.04 -20.95
C VAL A 123 3.96 -9.21 -21.42
N PRO A 124 2.95 -8.50 -20.87
CA PRO A 124 1.59 -8.60 -21.38
C PRO A 124 1.44 -8.12 -22.83
N VAL A 125 2.18 -7.08 -23.23
CA VAL A 125 2.16 -6.53 -24.60
C VAL A 125 2.70 -7.57 -25.59
N PHE A 126 3.85 -8.18 -25.32
CA PHE A 126 4.44 -9.19 -26.19
C PHE A 126 3.60 -10.47 -26.25
N LEU A 127 3.01 -10.91 -25.13
CA LEU A 127 2.12 -12.07 -25.12
C LEU A 127 0.84 -11.81 -25.92
N ALA A 128 0.28 -10.60 -25.86
CA ALA A 128 -0.87 -10.22 -26.67
C ALA A 128 -0.52 -10.14 -28.16
N GLU A 129 0.64 -9.58 -28.49
CA GLU A 129 1.14 -9.50 -29.86
C GLU A 129 1.36 -10.89 -30.47
N LEU A 130 1.91 -11.84 -29.71
CA LEU A 130 2.04 -13.23 -30.14
C LEU A 130 0.67 -13.89 -30.42
N ALA A 131 -0.38 -13.45 -29.72
CA ALA A 131 -1.75 -13.93 -29.91
C ALA A 131 -2.50 -13.19 -31.05
N ARG A 132 -1.89 -12.22 -31.74
CA ARG A 132 -2.51 -11.44 -32.82
C ARG A 132 -3.07 -12.28 -33.98
N PRO A 133 -2.45 -13.40 -34.42
CA PRO A 133 -3.04 -14.26 -35.44
C PRO A 133 -4.43 -14.81 -35.04
N LEU A 134 -4.68 -14.99 -33.74
CA LEU A 134 -5.98 -15.43 -33.20
C LEU A 134 -6.90 -14.25 -32.88
N PHE A 135 -6.34 -13.11 -32.48
CA PHE A 135 -7.06 -11.92 -32.04
C PHE A 135 -6.58 -10.68 -32.81
N PRO A 136 -7.05 -10.46 -34.06
CA PRO A 136 -6.47 -9.45 -34.95
C PRO A 136 -6.94 -8.02 -34.66
N SER A 137 -8.14 -7.84 -34.08
CA SER A 137 -8.70 -6.51 -33.80
C SER A 137 -8.00 -5.82 -32.62
N ASP A 138 -7.87 -4.49 -32.66
CA ASP A 138 -7.33 -3.68 -31.56
C ASP A 138 -8.05 -3.94 -30.22
N PHE A 139 -9.38 -4.04 -30.26
CA PHE A 139 -10.18 -4.32 -29.07
C PHE A 139 -9.80 -5.67 -28.43
N ALA A 140 -9.73 -6.74 -29.23
CA ALA A 140 -9.32 -8.05 -28.75
C ALA A 140 -7.87 -8.03 -28.23
N GLN A 141 -6.96 -7.32 -28.89
CA GLN A 141 -5.57 -7.15 -28.45
C GLN A 141 -5.46 -6.51 -27.06
N VAL A 142 -6.25 -5.46 -26.80
CA VAL A 142 -6.29 -4.81 -25.49
C VAL A 142 -6.88 -5.72 -24.41
N LEU A 143 -7.91 -6.50 -24.73
CA LEU A 143 -8.48 -7.48 -23.80
C LEU A 143 -7.49 -8.60 -23.45
N VAL A 144 -6.79 -9.15 -24.46
CA VAL A 144 -5.77 -10.18 -24.27
C VAL A 144 -4.59 -9.65 -23.45
N GLU A 145 -4.13 -8.44 -23.74
CA GLU A 145 -3.10 -7.76 -22.93
C GLU A 145 -3.55 -7.57 -21.48
N GLY A 146 -4.80 -7.11 -21.27
CA GLY A 146 -5.40 -6.95 -19.96
C GLY A 146 -5.50 -8.27 -19.19
N PHE A 147 -5.88 -9.35 -19.88
CA PHE A 147 -5.93 -10.70 -19.33
C PHE A 147 -4.54 -11.17 -18.89
N PHE A 148 -3.52 -11.09 -19.75
CA PHE A 148 -2.16 -11.48 -19.38
C PHE A 148 -1.59 -10.62 -18.25
N LYS A 149 -1.90 -9.32 -18.24
CA LYS A 149 -1.49 -8.42 -17.16
C LYS A 149 -2.15 -8.78 -15.82
N LEU A 150 -3.45 -9.08 -15.83
CA LEU A 150 -4.17 -9.54 -14.65
C LEU A 150 -3.62 -10.88 -14.16
N LEU A 151 -3.44 -11.85 -15.06
CA LEU A 151 -2.87 -13.15 -14.74
C LEU A 151 -1.46 -13.01 -14.14
N LEU A 152 -0.60 -12.21 -14.76
CA LEU A 152 0.76 -11.94 -14.27
C LEU A 152 0.74 -11.29 -12.89
N LEU A 153 -0.13 -10.31 -12.66
CA LEU A 153 -0.29 -9.67 -11.35
C LEU A 153 -0.72 -10.66 -10.27
N LEU A 154 -1.77 -11.45 -10.53
CA LEU A 154 -2.30 -12.41 -9.57
C LEU A 154 -1.29 -13.54 -9.30
N ALA A 155 -0.67 -14.07 -10.35
CA ALA A 155 0.35 -15.11 -10.23
C ALA A 155 1.56 -14.60 -9.43
N TYR A 156 2.07 -13.40 -9.75
CA TYR A 156 3.18 -12.79 -9.02
C TYR A 156 2.87 -12.64 -7.54
N ILE A 157 1.75 -12.00 -7.18
CA ILE A 157 1.35 -11.82 -5.77
C ILE A 157 1.18 -13.17 -5.08
N TYR A 158 0.54 -14.14 -5.76
CA TYR A 158 0.35 -15.48 -5.21
C TYR A 158 1.69 -16.15 -4.87
N PHE A 159 2.63 -16.21 -5.81
CA PHE A 159 3.92 -16.88 -5.59
C PHE A 159 4.78 -16.18 -4.53
N ILE A 160 4.86 -14.85 -4.54
CA ILE A 160 5.63 -14.14 -3.49
C ILE A 160 5.00 -14.34 -2.12
N SER A 161 3.66 -14.44 -2.03
CA SER A 161 2.94 -14.66 -0.76
C SER A 161 3.25 -16.00 -0.09
N LEU A 162 3.86 -16.95 -0.82
CA LEU A 162 4.29 -18.24 -0.28
C LEU A 162 5.64 -18.14 0.45
N THR A 163 6.43 -17.10 0.19
CA THR A 163 7.71 -16.90 0.87
C THR A 163 7.49 -16.54 2.35
N PRO A 164 8.26 -17.07 3.31
CA PRO A 164 8.00 -16.87 4.74
C PRO A 164 7.92 -15.39 5.16
N LEU A 165 8.84 -14.57 4.66
CA LEU A 165 8.92 -13.15 4.98
C LEU A 165 7.69 -12.38 4.46
N VAL A 166 7.30 -12.58 3.20
CA VAL A 166 6.12 -11.91 2.62
C VAL A 166 4.82 -12.43 3.23
N LYS A 167 4.75 -13.74 3.53
CA LYS A 167 3.61 -14.32 4.25
C LYS A 167 3.42 -13.62 5.60
N ARG A 168 4.49 -13.46 6.39
CA ARG A 168 4.46 -12.73 7.67
C ARG A 168 4.05 -11.27 7.48
N LEU A 169 4.60 -10.58 6.47
CA LEU A 169 4.19 -9.21 6.13
C LEU A 169 2.68 -9.12 5.81
N PHE A 170 2.13 -10.07 5.05
CA PHE A 170 0.70 -10.12 4.74
C PHE A 170 -0.18 -10.48 5.94
N GLN A 171 0.37 -11.17 6.95
CA GLN A 171 -0.32 -11.37 8.22
C GLN A 171 -0.38 -10.07 9.02
N TYR A 172 0.72 -9.33 9.15
CA TYR A 172 0.72 -8.00 9.77
C TYR A 172 -0.22 -7.01 9.03
N HIS A 173 -0.33 -7.12 7.71
CA HIS A 173 -1.34 -6.38 6.93
C HIS A 173 -2.78 -6.80 7.29
N GLY A 174 -3.01 -8.10 7.52
CA GLY A 174 -4.27 -8.57 8.09
C GLY A 174 -4.55 -8.00 9.47
N ALA A 175 -3.54 -7.93 10.35
CA ALA A 175 -3.65 -7.34 11.69
C ALA A 175 -3.99 -5.84 11.62
N GLU A 176 -3.34 -5.09 10.72
CA GLU A 176 -3.63 -3.67 10.46
C GLU A 176 -5.10 -3.44 10.12
N HIS A 177 -5.63 -4.17 9.13
CA HIS A 177 -7.05 -4.10 8.76
C HIS A 177 -7.98 -4.46 9.92
N LYS A 178 -7.65 -5.52 10.68
CA LYS A 178 -8.47 -5.98 11.80
C LYS A 178 -8.52 -4.95 12.93
N VAL A 179 -7.40 -4.31 13.27
CA VAL A 179 -7.33 -3.24 14.27
C VAL A 179 -8.18 -2.03 13.84
N ILE A 180 -8.05 -1.59 12.59
CA ILE A 180 -8.88 -0.49 12.07
C ILE A 180 -10.37 -0.86 12.11
N ASN A 181 -10.74 -2.05 11.63
CA ASN A 181 -12.13 -2.51 11.65
C ASN A 181 -12.69 -2.57 13.08
N ALA A 182 -11.91 -3.03 14.07
CA ALA A 182 -12.33 -3.07 15.47
C ALA A 182 -12.60 -1.66 16.01
N PHE A 183 -11.70 -0.72 15.71
CA PHE A 183 -11.82 0.68 16.10
C PHE A 183 -13.02 1.36 15.42
N GLU A 184 -13.23 1.16 14.12
CA GLU A 184 -14.37 1.73 13.38
C GLU A 184 -15.72 1.22 13.91
N ASN A 185 -15.76 -0.04 14.34
CA ASN A 185 -16.92 -0.66 14.97
C ASN A 185 -17.12 -0.26 16.44
N GLY A 186 -16.21 0.54 17.01
CA GLY A 186 -16.29 0.99 18.40
C GLY A 186 -16.06 -0.12 19.42
N LEU A 187 -15.34 -1.18 19.05
CA LEU A 187 -15.00 -2.28 19.95
C LEU A 187 -13.70 -1.96 20.73
N PRO A 188 -13.58 -2.41 21.98
CA PRO A 188 -12.32 -2.35 22.71
C PRO A 188 -11.21 -3.11 21.96
N LEU A 189 -10.02 -2.51 21.89
CA LEU A 189 -8.85 -3.07 21.19
C LEU A 189 -8.19 -4.19 22.02
N THR A 190 -8.87 -5.32 22.12
CA THR A 190 -8.34 -6.57 22.68
C THR A 190 -8.03 -7.54 21.56
N VAL A 191 -7.09 -8.46 21.79
CA VAL A 191 -6.71 -9.50 20.80
C VAL A 191 -7.93 -10.27 20.31
N GLU A 192 -8.83 -10.64 21.21
CA GLU A 192 -10.08 -11.36 20.88
C GLU A 192 -10.99 -10.57 19.94
N ASN A 193 -11.27 -9.30 20.27
CA ASN A 193 -12.15 -8.45 19.47
C ASN A 193 -11.55 -8.16 18.09
N VAL A 194 -10.24 -7.90 18.04
CA VAL A 194 -9.51 -7.66 16.80
C VAL A 194 -9.50 -8.92 15.94
N GLN A 195 -9.24 -10.10 16.51
CA GLN A 195 -9.22 -11.35 15.74
C GLN A 195 -10.57 -11.68 15.08
N ARG A 196 -11.69 -11.29 15.70
CA ARG A 196 -13.04 -11.47 15.13
C ARG A 196 -13.36 -10.53 13.96
N GLN A 197 -12.54 -9.50 13.73
CA GLN A 197 -12.76 -8.57 12.62
C GLN A 197 -12.34 -9.14 11.27
N SER A 198 -12.91 -8.57 10.21
CA SER A 198 -12.48 -8.88 8.85
C SER A 198 -11.06 -8.38 8.58
N ARG A 199 -10.29 -9.15 7.82
CA ARG A 199 -9.01 -8.71 7.21
C ARG A 199 -9.20 -7.97 5.89
N LEU A 200 -10.45 -7.68 5.50
CA LEU A 200 -10.80 -6.94 4.29
C LEU A 200 -11.25 -5.52 4.66
N HIS A 201 -10.77 -4.53 3.91
CA HIS A 201 -11.06 -3.13 4.18
C HIS A 201 -11.16 -2.31 2.88
N TYR A 202 -12.25 -1.53 2.71
CA TYR A 202 -12.51 -0.76 1.47
C TYR A 202 -11.50 0.36 1.19
N ARG A 203 -10.79 0.83 2.21
CA ARG A 203 -9.73 1.87 2.07
C ARG A 203 -8.33 1.31 1.80
N CYS A 204 -8.16 0.00 1.67
CA CYS A 204 -6.82 -0.56 1.48
C CYS A 204 -6.21 -0.12 0.14
N GLY A 205 -4.96 0.35 0.18
CA GLY A 205 -4.22 0.74 -1.01
C GLY A 205 -3.94 -0.42 -1.97
N SER A 206 -3.91 -1.68 -1.52
CA SER A 206 -3.66 -2.82 -2.41
C SER A 206 -4.69 -2.93 -3.53
N SER A 207 -5.96 -2.59 -3.26
CA SER A 207 -7.04 -2.56 -4.25
C SER A 207 -6.76 -1.58 -5.40
N PHE A 208 -5.97 -0.53 -5.16
CA PHE A 208 -5.50 0.39 -6.20
C PHE A 208 -4.81 -0.35 -7.34
N ILE A 209 -3.93 -1.32 -7.02
CA ILE A 209 -3.13 -2.04 -8.02
C ILE A 209 -4.05 -2.77 -9.00
N LEU A 210 -5.08 -3.46 -8.51
CA LEU A 210 -6.06 -4.12 -9.37
C LEU A 210 -6.84 -3.11 -10.23
N PHE A 211 -7.27 -2.00 -9.65
CA PHE A 211 -7.97 -0.96 -10.43
C PHE A 211 -7.09 -0.39 -11.56
N THR A 212 -5.76 -0.29 -11.39
CA THR A 212 -4.89 0.12 -12.50
C THR A 212 -4.89 -0.85 -13.68
N VAL A 213 -5.10 -2.15 -13.44
CA VAL A 213 -5.22 -3.14 -14.51
C VAL A 213 -6.56 -2.97 -15.22
N ILE A 214 -7.66 -2.92 -14.45
CA ILE A 214 -9.01 -2.80 -14.99
C ILE A 214 -9.18 -1.49 -15.77
N ILE A 215 -8.81 -0.35 -15.16
CA ILE A 215 -8.90 0.97 -15.79
C ILE A 215 -7.92 1.08 -16.97
N GLY A 216 -6.75 0.45 -16.87
CA GLY A 216 -5.80 0.35 -17.97
C GLY A 216 -6.46 -0.20 -19.24
N VAL A 217 -7.23 -1.29 -19.13
CA VAL A 217 -7.96 -1.88 -20.26
C VAL A 217 -8.85 -0.86 -20.96
N PHE A 218 -9.68 -0.11 -20.21
CA PHE A 218 -10.57 0.91 -20.80
C PHE A 218 -9.82 2.07 -21.43
N VAL A 219 -8.77 2.58 -20.79
CA VAL A 219 -7.96 3.69 -21.32
C VAL A 219 -7.22 3.25 -22.59
N TYR A 220 -6.70 2.03 -22.62
CA TYR A 220 -5.92 1.52 -23.75
C TYR A 220 -6.76 1.13 -24.97
N MET A 221 -8.08 0.98 -24.83
CA MET A 221 -9.00 0.83 -25.97
C MET A 221 -9.09 2.09 -26.83
N LEU A 222 -8.71 3.26 -26.30
CA LEU A 222 -8.81 4.54 -27.00
C LEU A 222 -7.55 4.87 -27.84
N VAL A 223 -6.56 3.99 -27.87
CA VAL A 223 -5.28 4.21 -28.55
C VAL A 223 -4.89 3.01 -29.42
N PRO A 224 -4.16 3.23 -30.52
CA PRO A 224 -3.81 2.15 -31.45
C PRO A 224 -2.90 1.10 -30.81
N THR A 225 -3.03 -0.14 -31.26
CA THR A 225 -2.15 -1.26 -30.87
C THR A 225 -1.06 -1.57 -31.88
N GLU A 226 -1.12 -0.95 -33.06
CA GLU A 226 -0.12 -1.07 -34.13
C GLU A 226 0.47 0.31 -34.48
N PRO A 227 1.75 0.38 -34.88
CA PRO A 227 2.77 -0.66 -34.77
C PRO A 227 3.19 -0.93 -33.30
N LEU A 228 3.83 -2.07 -33.03
CA LEU A 228 4.23 -2.48 -31.67
C LEU A 228 4.99 -1.41 -30.87
N TRP A 229 5.88 -0.65 -31.51
CA TRP A 229 6.61 0.42 -30.81
C TRP A 229 5.68 1.54 -30.33
N LEU A 230 4.66 1.90 -31.11
CA LEU A 230 3.67 2.92 -30.76
C LEU A 230 2.79 2.43 -29.61
N ARG A 231 2.42 1.15 -29.62
CA ARG A 231 1.73 0.50 -28.49
C ARG A 231 2.52 0.65 -27.20
N ILE A 232 3.82 0.33 -27.21
CA ILE A 232 4.69 0.45 -26.02
C ILE A 232 4.76 1.90 -25.54
N VAL A 233 4.99 2.86 -26.44
CA VAL A 233 5.02 4.29 -26.11
C VAL A 233 3.71 4.74 -25.48
N ASN A 234 2.57 4.35 -26.05
CA ASN A 234 1.24 4.65 -25.51
C ASN A 234 1.06 4.08 -24.10
N ARG A 235 1.50 2.84 -23.83
CA ARG A 235 1.41 2.24 -22.48
C ARG A 235 2.24 2.97 -21.44
N LEU A 236 3.39 3.53 -21.83
CA LEU A 236 4.25 4.31 -20.95
C LEU A 236 3.71 5.73 -20.74
N ALA A 237 3.34 6.42 -21.82
CA ALA A 237 2.83 7.79 -21.75
C ALA A 237 1.52 7.92 -20.95
N LEU A 238 0.65 6.89 -21.01
CA LEU A 238 -0.65 6.90 -20.35
C LEU A 238 -0.62 6.41 -18.89
N ILE A 239 0.54 6.04 -18.33
CA ILE A 239 0.64 5.61 -16.91
C ILE A 239 0.03 6.66 -15.96
N PRO A 240 0.36 7.97 -16.05
CA PRO A 240 -0.17 8.96 -15.10
C PRO A 240 -1.70 9.06 -15.17
N ILE A 241 -2.28 8.94 -16.37
CA ILE A 241 -3.74 8.97 -16.58
C ILE A 241 -4.39 7.75 -15.92
N VAL A 242 -3.84 6.55 -16.15
CA VAL A 242 -4.36 5.32 -15.55
C VAL A 242 -4.28 5.39 -14.02
N LEU A 243 -3.17 5.88 -13.45
CA LEU A 243 -3.02 6.05 -12.00
C LEU A 243 -4.03 7.06 -11.44
N GLY A 244 -4.20 8.21 -12.10
CA GLY A 244 -5.14 9.24 -11.70
C GLY A 244 -6.57 8.72 -11.66
N ILE A 245 -7.04 8.10 -12.75
CA ILE A 245 -8.40 7.56 -12.84
C ILE A 245 -8.60 6.41 -11.83
N SER A 246 -7.62 5.51 -11.69
CA SER A 246 -7.71 4.38 -10.75
C SER A 246 -7.83 4.85 -9.30
N PHE A 247 -7.17 5.96 -8.95
CA PHE A 247 -7.28 6.53 -7.62
C PHE A 247 -8.66 7.13 -7.39
N GLU A 248 -9.23 7.82 -8.37
CA GLU A 248 -10.61 8.32 -8.28
C GLU A 248 -11.62 7.18 -8.09
N VAL A 249 -11.45 6.08 -8.83
CA VAL A 249 -12.26 4.87 -8.69
C VAL A 249 -12.12 4.25 -7.30
N LEU A 250 -10.92 4.18 -6.74
CA LEU A 250 -10.70 3.73 -5.37
C LEU A 250 -11.43 4.63 -4.35
N GLN A 251 -11.35 5.95 -4.52
CA GLN A 251 -12.04 6.90 -3.66
C GLN A 251 -13.57 6.76 -3.78
N TRP A 252 -14.10 6.50 -4.98
CA TRP A 252 -15.52 6.31 -5.21
C TRP A 252 -16.04 5.01 -4.62
N THR A 253 -15.34 3.89 -4.80
CA THR A 253 -15.77 2.60 -4.23
C THR A 253 -15.84 2.65 -2.70
N ASN A 254 -14.91 3.37 -2.05
CA ASN A 254 -14.98 3.60 -0.61
C ASN A 254 -16.16 4.51 -0.21
N LYS A 255 -16.43 5.60 -0.95
CA LYS A 255 -17.59 6.48 -0.67
C LYS A 255 -18.93 5.76 -0.84
N LEU A 256 -19.01 4.86 -1.80
CA LEU A 256 -20.23 4.12 -2.16
C LEU A 256 -20.38 2.80 -1.39
N ARG A 257 -19.50 2.49 -0.43
CA ARG A 257 -19.47 1.20 0.29
C ARG A 257 -20.79 0.86 1.01
N ASN A 258 -21.53 1.87 1.45
CA ASN A 258 -22.79 1.71 2.18
C ASN A 258 -24.03 1.72 1.26
N VAL A 259 -23.87 2.09 -0.01
CA VAL A 259 -25.00 2.16 -0.94
C VAL A 259 -25.31 0.76 -1.47
N PRO A 260 -26.57 0.28 -1.37
CA PRO A 260 -26.98 -1.00 -1.97
C PRO A 260 -26.62 -1.04 -3.45
N VAL A 261 -26.25 -2.22 -3.97
CA VAL A 261 -25.75 -2.45 -5.35
C VAL A 261 -24.39 -1.83 -5.64
N LEU A 262 -24.15 -0.55 -5.34
CA LEU A 262 -22.88 0.12 -5.67
C LEU A 262 -21.69 -0.41 -4.84
N ARG A 263 -21.95 -1.08 -3.70
CA ARG A 263 -20.92 -1.81 -2.94
C ARG A 263 -20.17 -2.86 -3.79
N PHE A 264 -20.83 -3.45 -4.80
CA PHE A 264 -20.24 -4.48 -5.65
C PHE A 264 -19.05 -3.95 -6.47
N LEU A 265 -18.99 -2.64 -6.73
CA LEU A 265 -17.86 -2.02 -7.43
C LEU A 265 -16.54 -2.14 -6.65
N GLY A 266 -16.60 -2.27 -5.32
CA GLY A 266 -15.43 -2.48 -4.47
C GLY A 266 -14.95 -3.94 -4.42
N TYR A 267 -15.77 -4.90 -4.83
CA TYR A 267 -15.51 -6.33 -4.61
C TYR A 267 -14.26 -6.86 -5.31
N PRO A 268 -13.97 -6.48 -6.58
CA PRO A 268 -12.71 -6.90 -7.21
C PRO A 268 -11.51 -6.50 -6.34
N GLY A 269 -11.52 -5.26 -5.83
CA GLY A 269 -10.47 -4.75 -4.95
C GLY A 269 -10.35 -5.54 -3.64
N LEU A 270 -11.48 -5.92 -3.03
CA LEU A 270 -11.51 -6.76 -1.83
C LEU A 270 -11.02 -8.19 -2.10
N TRP A 271 -11.29 -8.76 -3.28
CA TRP A 271 -10.80 -10.09 -3.65
C TRP A 271 -9.28 -10.13 -3.78
N LEU A 272 -8.65 -9.05 -4.28
CA LEU A 272 -7.19 -8.97 -4.29
C LEU A 272 -6.62 -9.04 -2.87
N GLN A 273 -7.31 -8.44 -1.89
CA GLN A 273 -6.89 -8.50 -0.49
C GLN A 273 -6.90 -9.93 0.05
N LEU A 274 -7.68 -10.86 -0.53
CA LEU A 274 -7.60 -12.27 -0.15
C LEU A 274 -6.20 -12.86 -0.42
N LEU A 275 -5.47 -12.32 -1.39
CA LEU A 275 -4.09 -12.67 -1.70
C LEU A 275 -3.08 -11.82 -0.90
N THR A 276 -3.34 -10.52 -0.72
CA THR A 276 -2.38 -9.58 -0.08
C THR A 276 -2.53 -9.43 1.43
N THR A 277 -3.50 -10.10 2.05
CA THR A 277 -3.62 -10.26 3.50
C THR A 277 -3.72 -11.74 3.87
N LYS A 278 -3.31 -12.08 5.09
CA LYS A 278 -3.42 -13.42 5.68
C LYS A 278 -3.92 -13.29 7.13
N GLU A 279 -4.42 -14.38 7.71
CA GLU A 279 -4.84 -14.37 9.11
C GLU A 279 -3.62 -14.17 10.03
N PRO A 280 -3.63 -13.13 10.87
CA PRO A 280 -2.55 -12.87 11.82
C PRO A 280 -2.61 -13.79 13.02
N THR A 281 -1.45 -14.05 13.61
CA THR A 281 -1.34 -14.70 14.92
C THR A 281 -1.57 -13.68 16.04
N ASN A 282 -1.81 -14.14 17.26
CA ASN A 282 -2.15 -13.26 18.39
C ASN A 282 -1.00 -12.30 18.75
N ASP A 283 0.25 -12.78 18.69
CA ASP A 283 1.46 -11.97 18.89
C ASP A 283 1.60 -10.83 17.86
N GLN A 284 1.16 -11.04 16.62
CA GLN A 284 1.14 -10.01 15.58
C GLN A 284 0.01 -8.99 15.84
N VAL A 285 -1.14 -9.47 16.30
CA VAL A 285 -2.27 -8.61 16.70
C VAL A 285 -1.89 -7.73 17.89
N GLU A 286 -1.15 -8.24 18.87
CA GLU A 286 -0.61 -7.46 19.99
C GLU A 286 0.26 -6.30 19.52
N VAL A 287 1.19 -6.55 18.58
CA VAL A 287 2.05 -5.49 18.01
C VAL A 287 1.22 -4.43 17.28
N ALA A 288 0.21 -4.86 16.51
CA ALA A 288 -0.67 -3.94 15.80
C ALA A 288 -1.51 -3.09 16.78
N ILE A 289 -2.07 -3.69 17.84
CA ILE A 289 -2.80 -2.97 18.89
C ILE A 289 -1.87 -1.97 19.57
N ALA A 290 -0.67 -2.39 19.97
CA ALA A 290 0.32 -1.55 20.63
C ALA A 290 0.71 -0.33 19.77
N SER A 291 0.96 -0.55 18.48
CA SER A 291 1.24 0.54 17.53
C SER A 291 0.09 1.55 17.45
N PHE A 292 -1.15 1.04 17.36
CA PHE A 292 -2.32 1.90 17.23
C PHE A 292 -2.65 2.66 18.51
N GLN A 293 -2.55 2.01 19.68
CA GLN A 293 -2.73 2.66 20.98
C GLN A 293 -1.71 3.77 21.18
N ARG A 294 -0.43 3.51 20.87
CA ARG A 294 0.62 4.52 20.96
C ARG A 294 0.36 5.71 20.03
N LEU A 295 -0.23 5.47 18.85
CA LEU A 295 -0.69 6.54 17.97
C LEU A 295 -1.81 7.37 18.62
N LEU A 296 -2.81 6.73 19.22
CA LEU A 296 -3.92 7.43 19.87
C LEU A 296 -3.47 8.29 21.06
N GLU A 297 -2.51 7.81 21.84
CA GLU A 297 -1.88 8.58 22.92
C GLU A 297 -1.23 9.86 22.37
N LEU A 298 -0.36 9.75 21.38
CA LEU A 298 0.34 10.90 20.79
C LEU A 298 -0.60 11.89 20.10
N GLU A 299 -1.71 11.42 19.51
CA GLU A 299 -2.73 12.30 18.94
C GLU A 299 -3.51 13.04 20.03
N THR A 300 -3.75 12.40 21.18
CA THR A 300 -4.44 13.01 22.33
C THR A 300 -3.56 14.07 22.98
N GLU A 301 -2.31 13.73 23.31
CA GLU A 301 -1.32 14.67 23.85
C GLU A 301 -1.15 15.90 22.95
N ALA A 302 -1.09 15.69 21.63
CA ALA A 302 -0.95 16.78 20.67
C ALA A 302 -2.21 17.63 20.48
N ASN A 303 -3.40 17.12 20.85
CA ASN A 303 -4.63 17.91 20.87
C ASN A 303 -4.69 18.75 22.15
N GLU A 304 -4.35 18.19 23.30
CA GLU A 304 -4.31 18.90 24.59
C GLU A 304 -3.31 20.06 24.55
N GLN A 305 -2.10 19.84 24.03
CA GLN A 305 -1.09 20.91 23.86
C GLN A 305 -1.54 22.02 22.90
N GLN A 306 -2.44 21.72 21.96
CA GLN A 306 -2.97 22.72 21.04
C GLN A 306 -4.09 23.54 21.69
N GLU A 307 -4.85 22.97 22.62
CA GLU A 307 -5.89 23.67 23.39
C GLU A 307 -5.29 24.57 24.48
N GLU A 308 -4.15 24.21 25.08
CA GLU A 308 -3.45 25.05 26.07
C GLU A 308 -2.76 26.30 25.47
N VAL A 309 -2.49 26.30 24.17
CA VAL A 309 -1.78 27.38 23.46
C VAL A 309 -2.75 28.38 22.79
N VAL A 310 -4.06 28.08 22.79
CA VAL A 310 -5.10 28.91 22.16
C VAL A 310 -5.85 29.77 23.18
#